data_AF-A0A317SCC8-F1
#
_entry.id   AF-A0A317SCC8-F1
#
_cell.length_a   1.000
_cell.length_b   1.000
_cell.length_c   1.000
_cell.angle_alpha   90.00
_cell.angle_beta   90.00
_cell.angle_gamma   90.00
#
_symmetry.space_group_name_H-M   'P 1'
#
loop_
_entity.id
_entity.type
_entity.pdbx_description
1 polymer ?
#
loop_
_entity_poly.entity_id
_entity_poly.type
_entity_poly.pdbx_seq_one_letter_code
_entity_poly.pdbx_strand_id
1 'polypeptide(L)'
;WRDAFAALVEAVLTDGEEVLVLLPYQEIRRQVLFWSSALDEVIRPALAVLDFDDGAVLLGAGDSEIVGVVDFERAGWYDPLLCAACLTPSPAFVEGYGAEALDAGGAKVRRLL
;
A
#
# COMPACT_ATOMS: atom_id res chain seq x y z
N TRP A 1 14.26 3.02 9.49
CA TRP A 1 13.11 2.50 8.73
C TRP A 1 13.39 1.12 8.15
N ARG A 2 14.56 0.92 7.50
CA ARG A 2 15.03 -0.40 7.03
C ARG A 2 14.67 -1.57 7.95
N ASP A 3 15.12 -1.53 9.20
CA ASP A 3 14.94 -2.66 10.12
C ASP A 3 13.46 -2.94 10.42
N ALA A 4 12.66 -1.88 10.58
CA ALA A 4 11.22 -2.01 10.80
C ALA A 4 10.51 -2.62 9.57
N PHE A 5 10.84 -2.13 8.37
CA PHE A 5 10.29 -2.65 7.13
C PHE A 5 10.70 -4.12 6.91
N ALA A 6 11.98 -4.46 7.13
CA ALA A 6 12.47 -5.82 7.03
C ALA A 6 11.75 -6.76 8.02
N ALA A 7 11.53 -6.32 9.26
CA ALA A 7 10.79 -7.08 10.25
C ALA A 7 9.32 -7.29 9.83
N LEU A 8 8.66 -6.28 9.26
CA LEU A 8 7.29 -6.41 8.74
C LEU A 8 7.21 -7.42 7.58
N VAL A 9 8.16 -7.35 6.64
CA VAL A 9 8.22 -8.30 5.53
C VAL A 9 8.45 -9.72 6.05
N GLU A 10 9.44 -9.93 6.92
CA GLU A 10 9.71 -11.27 7.46
C GLU A 10 8.53 -11.83 8.24
N ALA A 11 7.82 -11.01 9.03
CA ALA A 11 6.61 -11.45 9.73
C ALA A 11 5.54 -11.97 8.77
N VAL A 12 5.24 -11.22 7.69
CA VAL A 12 4.24 -11.65 6.68
C VAL A 12 4.70 -12.91 5.93
N LEU A 13 5.99 -13.02 5.63
CA LEU A 13 6.53 -14.22 4.97
C LEU A 13 6.46 -15.45 5.89
N THR A 14 6.76 -15.30 7.17
CA THR A 14 6.62 -16.36 8.17
C THR A 14 5.17 -16.80 8.31
N ASP A 15 4.22 -15.87 8.41
CA ASP A 15 2.79 -16.19 8.44
C ASP A 15 2.36 -16.99 7.18
N GLY A 16 2.88 -16.61 6.01
CA GLY A 16 2.65 -17.32 4.76
C GLY A 16 3.21 -18.75 4.77
N GLU A 17 4.42 -18.94 5.30
CA GLU A 17 5.07 -20.25 5.45
C GLU A 17 4.28 -21.14 6.43
N GLU A 18 3.79 -20.59 7.54
CA GLU A 18 2.99 -21.31 8.54
C GLU A 18 1.67 -21.83 7.99
N VAL A 19 1.01 -21.08 7.10
CA VAL A 19 -0.25 -21.50 6.45
C VAL A 19 -0.02 -22.12 5.06
N LEU A 20 1.23 -22.41 4.69
CA LEU A 20 1.63 -23.11 3.46
C LEU A 20 1.20 -22.40 2.16
N VAL A 21 1.23 -21.06 2.13
CA VAL A 21 1.03 -20.33 0.86
C VAL A 21 2.20 -20.61 -0.07
N LEU A 22 1.92 -20.92 -1.33
CA LEU A 22 2.95 -21.15 -2.34
C LEU A 22 3.46 -19.81 -2.89
N LEU A 23 4.53 -19.29 -2.30
CA LEU A 23 5.22 -18.07 -2.74
C LEU A 23 6.71 -18.32 -2.99
N PRO A 24 7.37 -17.51 -3.83
CA PRO A 24 8.81 -17.57 -4.03
C PRO A 24 9.56 -16.88 -2.86
N TYR A 25 9.41 -17.39 -1.63
CA TYR A 25 9.92 -16.75 -0.40
C TYR A 25 11.39 -16.33 -0.47
N GLN A 26 12.26 -17.21 -0.96
CA GLN A 26 13.70 -16.94 -1.06
C GLN A 26 14.00 -15.80 -2.04
N GLU A 27 13.25 -15.71 -3.13
CA GLU A 27 13.41 -14.61 -4.09
C GLU A 27 12.95 -13.29 -3.47
N ILE A 28 11.81 -13.27 -2.77
CA ILE A 28 11.30 -12.08 -2.09
C ILE A 28 12.32 -11.57 -1.08
N ARG A 29 12.81 -12.45 -0.19
CA ARG A 29 13.85 -12.11 0.81
C ARG A 29 15.10 -11.54 0.14
N ARG A 30 15.56 -12.16 -0.97
CA ARG A 30 16.70 -11.69 -1.74
C ARG A 30 16.49 -10.29 -2.31
N GLN A 31 15.33 -10.02 -2.91
CA GLN A 31 15.00 -8.71 -3.47
C GLN A 31 14.93 -7.63 -2.40
N VAL A 32 14.26 -7.92 -1.27
CA VAL A 32 14.18 -6.98 -0.15
C VAL A 32 15.58 -6.68 0.41
N LEU A 33 16.41 -7.70 0.62
CA LEU A 33 17.78 -7.49 1.08
C LEU A 33 18.59 -6.65 0.09
N PHE A 34 18.49 -6.94 -1.21
CA PHE A 34 19.22 -6.25 -2.27
C PHE A 34 18.92 -4.74 -2.30
N TRP A 35 17.65 -4.36 -2.17
CA TRP A 35 17.20 -2.96 -2.20
C TRP A 35 17.09 -2.29 -0.82
N SER A 36 17.27 -3.06 0.26
CA SER A 36 17.13 -2.56 1.64
C SER A 36 17.98 -1.33 1.92
N SER A 37 19.08 -1.15 1.17
CA SER A 37 19.99 -0.04 1.33
C SER A 37 19.30 1.33 1.24
N ALA A 38 18.37 1.47 0.29
CA ALA A 38 17.61 2.70 0.03
C ALA A 38 16.72 3.14 1.22
N LEU A 39 16.29 2.20 2.06
CA LEU A 39 15.43 2.48 3.22
C LEU A 39 16.15 3.21 4.36
N ASP A 40 17.48 3.37 4.29
CA ASP A 40 18.23 4.21 5.24
C ASP A 40 18.03 5.72 4.98
N GLU A 41 17.59 6.10 3.78
CA GLU A 41 17.31 7.50 3.45
C GLU A 41 16.10 8.03 4.24
N VAL A 42 15.24 7.13 4.73
CA VAL A 42 14.08 7.46 5.57
C VAL A 42 14.52 7.65 7.02
N ILE A 43 14.97 8.87 7.30
CA ILE A 43 15.40 9.30 8.64
C ILE A 43 14.27 9.88 9.50
N ARG A 44 13.10 10.16 8.91
CA ARG A 44 11.92 10.69 9.61
C ARG A 44 10.68 9.97 9.11
N PRO A 45 9.94 9.26 9.98
CA PRO A 45 8.67 8.65 9.58
C PRO A 45 7.64 9.75 9.30
N ALA A 46 6.74 9.51 8.34
CA ALA A 46 5.60 10.37 8.06
C ALA A 46 4.31 9.60 8.30
N LEU A 47 3.27 10.30 8.75
CA LEU A 47 1.92 9.76 8.71
C LEU A 47 1.49 9.71 7.25
N ALA A 48 1.31 8.52 6.71
CA ALA A 48 0.93 8.30 5.31
C ALA A 48 -0.31 7.40 5.24
N VAL A 49 -1.14 7.60 4.22
CA VAL A 49 -2.38 6.85 3.96
C VAL A 49 -2.21 6.08 2.66
N LEU A 50 -2.18 4.75 2.75
CA LEU A 50 -1.74 3.84 1.68
C LEU A 50 -2.56 3.91 0.39
N ASP A 51 -3.82 4.29 0.46
CA ASP A 51 -4.79 4.24 -0.63
C ASP A 51 -5.70 5.48 -0.68
N PHE A 52 -5.10 6.64 -0.45
CA PHE A 52 -5.81 7.90 -0.52
C PHE A 52 -6.36 8.17 -1.93
N ASP A 53 -7.69 8.27 -2.07
CA ASP A 53 -8.37 8.57 -3.33
C ASP A 53 -9.40 9.71 -3.21
N ASP A 54 -10.01 10.08 -4.33
CA ASP A 54 -10.99 11.18 -4.40
C ASP A 54 -12.23 10.94 -3.51
N GLY A 55 -12.55 9.68 -3.19
CA GLY A 55 -13.65 9.31 -2.30
C GLY A 55 -13.40 9.68 -0.84
N ALA A 56 -12.13 9.85 -0.44
CA ALA A 56 -11.75 10.27 0.90
C ALA A 56 -11.80 11.80 1.11
N VAL A 57 -12.08 12.58 0.05
CA VAL A 57 -12.12 14.06 0.10
C VAL A 57 -13.56 14.55 0.24
N LEU A 58 -13.82 15.34 1.29
CA LEU A 58 -15.10 15.99 1.50
C LEU A 58 -15.11 17.38 0.85
N LEU A 59 -16.10 17.65 0.00
CA LEU A 59 -16.32 18.95 -0.62
C LEU A 59 -17.47 19.69 0.06
N GLY A 60 -17.30 20.99 0.26
CA GLY A 60 -18.36 21.88 0.73
C GLY A 60 -19.48 22.01 -0.31
N ALA A 61 -20.68 22.38 0.14
CA ALA A 61 -21.86 22.52 -0.74
C ALA A 61 -21.76 23.66 -1.80
N GLY A 62 -20.69 24.46 -1.77
CA GLY A 62 -20.40 25.58 -2.68
C GLY A 62 -19.27 25.28 -3.67
N ASP A 63 -18.31 26.20 -3.81
CA ASP A 63 -17.27 26.32 -4.85
C ASP A 63 -16.20 25.21 -4.91
N SER A 64 -16.56 23.94 -4.66
CA SER A 64 -15.63 22.80 -4.62
C SER A 64 -14.49 22.98 -3.60
N GLU A 65 -14.75 23.70 -2.49
CA GLU A 65 -13.80 23.83 -1.39
C GLU A 65 -13.65 22.49 -0.67
N ILE A 66 -12.40 22.06 -0.44
CA ILE A 66 -12.10 20.89 0.37
C ILE A 66 -12.35 21.24 1.84
N VAL A 67 -13.35 20.62 2.44
CA VAL A 67 -13.76 20.87 3.83
C VAL A 67 -13.26 19.79 4.80
N GLY A 68 -12.73 18.68 4.29
CA GLY A 68 -12.22 17.62 5.14
C GLY A 68 -11.68 16.42 4.38
N VAL A 69 -11.07 15.53 5.17
CA VAL A 69 -10.53 14.26 4.72
C VAL A 69 -11.03 13.17 5.67
N VAL A 70 -11.39 12.02 5.12
CA VAL A 70 -11.87 10.84 5.87
C VAL A 70 -11.04 9.61 5.50
N ASP A 71 -11.45 8.44 6.00
CA ASP A 71 -10.90 7.13 5.62
C ASP A 71 -9.44 6.89 6.02
N PHE A 72 -9.12 7.18 7.28
CA PHE A 72 -7.78 6.97 7.86
C PHE A 72 -7.55 5.54 8.39
N GLU A 73 -8.34 4.55 7.97
CA GLU A 73 -8.21 3.16 8.46
C GLU A 73 -6.87 2.51 8.12
N ARG A 74 -6.23 2.98 7.04
CA ARG A 74 -4.91 2.54 6.56
C ARG A 74 -3.85 3.63 6.74
N ALA A 75 -4.09 4.55 7.68
CA ALA A 75 -3.11 5.55 8.06
C ALA A 75 -2.09 4.93 9.04
N GLY A 76 -0.81 5.18 8.79
CA GLY A 76 0.25 4.71 9.66
C GLY A 76 1.55 5.48 9.48
N TRP A 77 2.51 5.19 10.36
CA TRP A 77 3.85 5.77 10.27
C TRP A 77 4.69 4.95 9.32
N TYR A 78 4.88 5.48 8.11
CA TYR A 78 5.46 4.77 6.99
C TYR A 78 6.60 5.55 6.34
N ASP A 79 7.20 4.91 5.34
CA ASP A 79 7.95 5.58 4.28
C ASP A 79 7.04 6.65 3.62
N PRO A 80 7.49 7.91 3.50
CA PRO A 80 6.74 8.95 2.79
C PRO A 80 6.41 8.60 1.33
N LEU A 81 7.24 7.75 0.70
CA LEU A 81 7.06 7.33 -0.70
C LEU A 81 6.19 6.07 -0.83
N LEU A 82 5.77 5.44 0.26
CA LEU A 82 4.98 4.20 0.21
C LEU A 82 3.71 4.36 -0.63
N CYS A 83 3.01 5.48 -0.45
CA CYS A 83 1.77 5.79 -1.16
C CYS A 83 1.98 6.07 -2.66
N ALA A 84 3.19 6.42 -3.09
CA ALA A 84 3.47 6.74 -4.48
C ALA A 84 3.24 5.53 -5.42
N ALA A 85 3.47 4.32 -4.91
CA ALA A 85 3.18 3.09 -5.64
C ALA A 85 1.69 2.93 -5.96
N CYS A 86 0.80 3.40 -5.08
CA CYS A 86 -0.65 3.34 -5.28
C CYS A 86 -1.17 4.46 -6.19
N LEU A 87 -0.50 5.61 -6.23
CA LEU A 87 -0.88 6.73 -7.10
C LEU A 87 -0.54 6.48 -8.58
N THR A 88 0.62 5.88 -8.85
CA THR A 88 1.07 5.55 -10.21
C THR A 88 1.56 4.10 -10.27
N PRO A 89 0.65 3.12 -10.21
CA PRO A 89 1.02 1.72 -10.12
C PRO A 89 1.61 1.21 -11.44
N SER A 90 2.67 0.41 -11.35
CA SER A 90 3.20 -0.31 -12.51
C SER A 90 2.29 -1.49 -12.87
N PRO A 91 2.33 -1.99 -14.13
CA PRO A 91 1.55 -3.18 -14.50
C PRO A 91 1.80 -4.39 -13.59
N ALA A 92 3.07 -4.63 -13.23
CA ALA A 92 3.44 -5.71 -12.31
C ALA A 92 2.88 -5.50 -10.89
N PHE A 93 2.81 -4.25 -10.43
CA PHE A 93 2.18 -3.93 -9.14
C PHE A 93 0.68 -4.24 -9.19
N VAL A 94 -0.03 -3.82 -10.24
CA VAL A 94 -1.47 -4.09 -10.40
C VAL A 94 -1.75 -5.59 -10.48
N GLU A 95 -0.94 -6.33 -11.22
CA GLU A 95 -1.03 -7.79 -11.30
C GLU A 95 -0.89 -8.44 -9.91
N GLY A 96 0.18 -8.11 -9.18
CA GLY A 96 0.42 -8.66 -7.84
C GLY A 96 -0.57 -8.20 -6.77
N TYR A 97 -1.16 -7.00 -6.92
CA TYR A 97 -2.16 -6.46 -6.01
C TYR A 97 -3.54 -7.13 -6.18
N GLY A 98 -3.77 -7.83 -7.30
CA GLY A 98 -5.02 -8.56 -7.57
C GLY A 98 -5.95 -7.86 -8.57
N ALA A 99 -5.41 -7.48 -9.73
CA ALA A 99 -6.11 -6.85 -10.85
C ALA A 99 -7.50 -7.45 -11.14
N GLU A 100 -7.62 -8.78 -11.12
CA GLU A 100 -8.86 -9.51 -11.44
C GLU A 100 -10.04 -9.17 -10.51
N ALA A 101 -9.76 -8.81 -9.25
CA ALA A 101 -10.79 -8.40 -8.29
C ALA A 101 -11.26 -6.96 -8.50
N LEU A 102 -10.41 -6.11 -9.11
CA LEU A 102 -10.66 -4.68 -9.31
C LEU A 102 -11.36 -4.37 -10.64
N ASP A 103 -11.14 -5.19 -11.68
CA ASP A 103 -11.68 -5.01 -13.04
C ASP A 103 -12.96 -5.81 -13.34
N ALA A 104 -13.49 -6.54 -12.35
CA ALA A 104 -14.73 -7.29 -12.53
C ALA A 104 -15.89 -6.37 -12.95
N GLY A 105 -16.69 -6.80 -13.94
CA GLY A 105 -17.89 -6.08 -14.35
C GLY A 105 -18.80 -5.78 -13.15
N GLY A 106 -19.01 -4.50 -12.84
CA GLY A 106 -19.76 -4.05 -11.67
C GLY A 106 -18.92 -3.67 -10.44
N ALA A 107 -17.58 -3.72 -10.51
CA ALA A 107 -16.70 -3.31 -9.40
C ALA A 107 -17.02 -1.89 -8.88
N LYS A 108 -17.28 -0.93 -9.78
CA LYS A 108 -17.71 0.43 -9.38
C LYS A 108 -19.01 0.43 -8.57
N VAL A 109 -20.00 -0.37 -8.96
CA VAL A 109 -21.27 -0.46 -8.24
C VAL A 109 -21.07 -1.13 -6.88
N ARG A 110 -20.24 -2.18 -6.82
CA ARG A 110 -19.93 -2.90 -5.58
C ARG A 110 -19.13 -2.09 -4.55
N ARG A 111 -18.28 -1.15 -4.98
CA ARG A 111 -17.57 -0.23 -4.08
C ARG A 111 -18.49 0.81 -3.43
N LEU A 112 -19.70 0.99 -3.96
CA LEU A 112 -20.69 1.96 -3.48
C LEU A 112 -21.82 1.32 -2.65
N LEU A 113 -21.82 -0.01 -2.50
CA LEU A 113 -22.72 -0.77 -1.63
C LEU A 113 -22.03 -1.02 -0.28
#